data_AF-A0A6C0DUR3-F1
#
_entry.id   AF-A0A6C0DUR3-F1
#
_cell.length_a   1.000
_cell.length_b   1.000
_cell.length_c   1.000
_cell.angle_alpha   90.00
_cell.angle_beta   90.00
_cell.angle_gamma   90.00
#
_symmetry.space_group_name_H-M   'P 1'
#
loop_
_entity.id
_entity.type
_entity.pdbx_description
1 polymer ?
#
loop_
_entity_poly.entity_id
_entity_poly.type
_entity_poly.pdbx_seq_one_letter_code
_entity_poly.pdbx_strand_id
1 'polypeptide(L)'
;MKLLMFLFCISFLIVVFFCYDYYYVYNYIVNELNKQKERNGMILPIKQRAYILSIKSTCTMSLCGIYFNYMFCKAGLNIDVYMDSLGVFSNTIGYVLVLNFISYLMMDCYMGYNNYPIYMNTLAGYIHHSVYIVINICALYTGLYPYYLIYMILEIPSVLLNIGSYDAKWRNDRLFGIVFFTTRIVYHIYLTYVLWNIVIIRNFALPILCVHIYWFKNWFTKYGISILKNN
;
A
#
# COMPACT_ATOMS: atom_id res chain seq x y z
N MET A 1 -1.70 32.81 -6.10
CA MET A 1 -0.45 32.52 -5.37
C MET A 1 -0.68 32.23 -3.88
N LYS A 2 -1.34 33.10 -3.10
CA LYS A 2 -1.57 32.90 -1.64
C LYS A 2 -2.36 31.62 -1.30
N LEU A 3 -3.43 31.30 -2.03
CA LEU A 3 -4.24 30.10 -1.79
C LEU A 3 -3.47 28.79 -2.07
N LEU A 4 -2.68 28.76 -3.15
CA LEU A 4 -1.86 27.60 -3.51
C LEU A 4 -0.78 27.33 -2.45
N MET A 5 -0.13 28.40 -1.99
CA MET A 5 0.85 28.33 -0.91
C MET A 5 0.22 27.84 0.41
N PHE A 6 -0.99 28.30 0.72
CA PHE A 6 -1.74 27.84 1.89
C PHE A 6 -2.09 26.35 1.83
N LEU A 7 -2.57 25.86 0.69
CA LEU A 7 -2.86 24.43 0.47
C LEU A 7 -1.61 23.56 0.56
N PHE A 8 -0.48 24.06 0.05
CA PHE A 8 0.82 23.39 0.18
C PHE A 8 1.25 23.30 1.65
N CYS A 9 1.14 24.39 2.42
CA CYS A 9 1.46 24.38 3.85
C CYS A 9 0.58 23.39 4.63
N ILE A 10 -0.73 23.34 4.35
CA ILE A 10 -1.63 22.36 4.99
C ILE A 10 -1.19 20.93 4.67
N SER A 11 -0.92 20.63 3.40
CA SER A 11 -0.51 19.29 2.97
C SER A 11 0.80 18.87 3.64
N PHE A 12 1.76 19.79 3.75
CA PHE A 12 3.01 19.57 4.46
C PHE A 12 2.77 19.27 5.96
N LEU A 13 1.92 20.06 6.63
CA LEU A 13 1.59 19.82 8.04
C LEU A 13 0.92 18.46 8.26
N ILE A 14 0.01 18.05 7.36
CA ILE A 14 -0.62 16.72 7.40
C ILE A 14 0.43 15.62 7.23
N VAL A 15 1.36 15.76 6.29
CA VAL A 15 2.44 14.79 6.06
C VAL A 15 3.32 14.66 7.30
N VAL A 16 3.73 15.78 7.90
CA VAL A 16 4.54 15.79 9.14
C VAL A 16 3.79 15.13 10.29
N PHE A 17 2.50 15.43 10.46
CA PHE A 17 1.66 14.81 11.48
C PHE A 17 1.61 13.29 11.32
N PHE A 18 1.37 12.77 10.11
CA PHE A 18 1.34 11.33 9.88
C PHE A 18 2.71 10.67 9.99
N CYS A 19 3.80 11.34 9.60
CA CYS A 19 5.15 10.83 9.84
C CYS A 19 5.40 10.65 11.34
N TYR A 20 5.01 11.64 12.15
CA TYR A 20 5.10 11.54 13.60
C TYR A 20 4.25 10.40 14.16
N ASP A 21 3.02 10.24 13.68
CA ASP A 21 2.14 9.13 14.06
C ASP A 21 2.75 7.77 13.74
N TYR A 22 3.27 7.56 12.52
CA TYR A 22 3.97 6.31 12.18
C TYR A 22 5.22 6.07 13.03
N TYR A 23 6.03 7.10 13.27
CA TYR A 23 7.20 7.01 14.15
C TYR A 23 6.82 6.62 15.58
N TYR A 24 5.80 7.28 16.15
CA TYR A 24 5.32 7.02 17.49
C TYR A 24 4.78 5.60 17.63
N VAL A 25 3.90 5.18 16.70
CA VAL A 25 3.32 3.83 16.70
C VAL A 25 4.40 2.76 16.62
N TYR A 26 5.40 2.92 15.75
CA TYR A 26 6.51 1.96 15.67
C TYR A 26 7.25 1.84 17.00
N ASN A 27 7.70 2.96 17.57
CA ASN A 27 8.51 2.94 18.78
C ASN A 27 7.71 2.41 19.98
N TYR A 28 6.44 2.79 20.08
CA TYR A 28 5.53 2.26 21.10
C TYR A 28 5.41 0.73 21.01
N ILE A 29 5.08 0.20 19.82
CA ILE A 29 4.91 -1.25 19.61
C ILE A 29 6.21 -2.00 19.87
N VAL A 30 7.34 -1.51 19.34
CA VAL A 30 8.64 -2.18 19.53
C VAL A 30 9.05 -2.19 21.01
N ASN A 31 8.87 -1.08 21.72
CA ASN A 31 9.21 -1.00 23.14
C ASN A 31 8.32 -1.93 23.98
N GLU A 32 7.03 -1.96 23.72
CA GLU A 32 6.09 -2.81 24.46
C GLU A 32 6.38 -4.30 24.23
N LEU A 33 6.62 -4.70 22.97
CA LEU A 33 6.95 -6.08 22.64
C LEU A 33 8.32 -6.50 23.15
N ASN A 34 9.31 -5.61 23.17
CA ASN A 34 10.61 -5.90 23.78
C ASN A 34 10.46 -6.11 25.29
N LYS A 35 9.71 -5.25 26.01
CA LYS A 35 9.45 -5.46 27.46
C LYS A 35 8.82 -6.82 27.75
N GLN A 36 7.90 -7.27 26.90
CA GLN A 36 7.26 -8.59 27.05
C GLN A 36 8.24 -9.73 26.78
N LYS A 37 9.10 -9.60 25.77
CA LYS A 37 10.08 -10.65 25.40
C LYS A 37 11.31 -10.67 26.31
N GLU A 38 11.72 -9.54 26.86
CA GLU A 38 12.83 -9.43 27.81
C GLU A 38 12.57 -10.22 29.10
N ARG A 39 11.30 -10.32 29.53
CA ARG A 39 10.89 -11.22 30.63
C ARG A 39 11.27 -12.69 30.39
N ASN A 40 11.46 -13.07 29.13
CA ASN A 40 11.88 -14.40 28.69
C ASN A 40 13.31 -14.42 28.12
N GLY A 41 14.10 -13.35 28.31
CA GLY A 41 15.46 -13.22 27.80
C GLY A 41 15.56 -13.05 26.27
N MET A 42 14.49 -12.63 25.60
CA MET A 42 14.45 -12.48 24.14
C MET A 42 14.19 -11.03 23.71
N ILE A 43 14.58 -10.71 22.47
CA ILE A 43 14.33 -9.41 21.84
C ILE A 43 13.44 -9.61 20.60
N LEU A 44 12.63 -8.62 20.24
CA LEU A 44 11.83 -8.67 19.02
C LEU A 44 12.73 -8.82 17.77
N PRO A 45 12.59 -9.89 16.98
CA PRO A 45 13.39 -10.12 15.78
C PRO A 45 13.29 -8.98 14.76
N ILE A 46 14.39 -8.69 14.07
CA ILE A 46 14.48 -7.63 13.05
C ILE A 46 13.42 -7.81 11.95
N LYS A 47 13.14 -9.07 11.56
CA LYS A 47 12.08 -9.38 10.60
C LYS A 47 10.74 -8.81 11.06
N GLN A 48 10.33 -9.08 12.30
CA GLN A 48 9.04 -8.63 12.82
C GLN A 48 8.97 -7.10 12.84
N ARG A 49 10.06 -6.42 13.20
CA ARG A 49 10.16 -4.96 13.19
C ARG A 49 9.90 -4.37 11.80
N ALA A 50 10.46 -4.98 10.76
CA ALA A 50 10.32 -4.52 9.39
C ALA A 50 8.86 -4.55 8.85
N TYR A 51 7.95 -5.31 9.48
CA TYR A 51 6.56 -5.43 9.02
C TYR A 51 5.57 -4.59 9.84
N ILE A 52 5.97 -3.94 10.94
CA ILE A 52 5.04 -3.20 11.81
C ILE A 52 4.36 -2.05 11.05
N LEU A 53 5.16 -1.20 10.39
CA LEU A 53 4.66 -0.05 9.66
C LEU A 53 3.82 -0.46 8.45
N SER A 54 4.29 -1.45 7.70
CA SER A 54 3.62 -1.94 6.50
C SER A 54 2.28 -2.60 6.83
N ILE A 55 2.12 -3.32 7.95
CA ILE A 55 0.81 -3.83 8.40
C ILE A 55 -0.18 -2.68 8.60
N LYS A 56 0.20 -1.64 9.37
CA LYS A 56 -0.68 -0.49 9.61
C LYS A 56 -1.10 0.19 8.30
N SER A 57 -0.14 0.46 7.43
CA SER A 57 -0.38 1.14 6.15
C SER A 57 -1.24 0.29 5.22
N THR A 58 -0.88 -0.97 4.99
CA THR A 58 -1.62 -1.85 4.07
C THR A 58 -3.05 -2.14 4.52
N CYS A 59 -3.30 -2.23 5.83
CA CYS A 59 -4.68 -2.30 6.36
C CYS A 59 -5.46 -1.02 6.03
N THR A 60 -4.87 0.15 6.26
CA THR A 60 -5.50 1.45 5.98
C THR A 60 -5.82 1.60 4.49
N MET A 61 -4.85 1.30 3.63
CA MET A 61 -5.02 1.41 2.18
C MET A 61 -5.99 0.36 1.63
N SER A 62 -6.04 -0.86 2.20
CA SER A 62 -7.02 -1.87 1.81
C SER A 62 -8.45 -1.44 2.14
N LEU A 63 -8.68 -0.87 3.32
CA LEU A 63 -10.00 -0.34 3.72
C LEU A 63 -10.41 0.84 2.84
N CYS A 64 -9.48 1.74 2.54
CA CYS A 64 -9.68 2.81 1.57
C CYS A 64 -10.06 2.25 0.19
N GLY A 65 -9.31 1.25 -0.30
CA GLY A 65 -9.57 0.58 -1.56
C GLY A 65 -10.97 0.00 -1.63
N ILE A 66 -11.42 -0.69 -0.56
CA ILE A 66 -12.78 -1.22 -0.46
C ILE A 66 -13.81 -0.10 -0.58
N TYR A 67 -13.63 1.02 0.13
CA TYR A 67 -14.55 2.17 0.08
C TYR A 67 -14.67 2.77 -1.33
N PHE A 68 -13.55 3.09 -1.99
CA PHE A 68 -13.59 3.69 -3.33
C PHE A 68 -14.08 2.71 -4.39
N ASN A 69 -13.80 1.41 -4.24
CA ASN A 69 -14.37 0.39 -5.13
C ASN A 69 -15.88 0.22 -4.90
N TYR A 70 -16.37 0.35 -3.67
CA TYR A 70 -17.82 0.37 -3.41
C TYR A 70 -18.49 1.56 -4.12
N MET A 71 -17.90 2.76 -4.06
CA MET A 71 -18.39 3.93 -4.78
C MET A 71 -18.36 3.72 -6.30
N PHE A 72 -17.28 3.12 -6.83
CA PHE A 72 -17.16 2.79 -8.24
C PHE A 72 -18.20 1.75 -8.71
N CYS A 73 -18.48 0.73 -7.90
CA CYS A 73 -19.54 -0.23 -8.15
C CYS A 73 -20.93 0.43 -8.12
N LYS A 74 -21.17 1.34 -7.16
CA LYS A 74 -22.44 2.09 -7.06
C LYS A 74 -22.67 3.00 -8.28
N ALA A 75 -21.59 3.49 -8.89
CA ALA A 75 -21.61 4.22 -10.16
C ALA A 75 -21.80 3.32 -11.40
N GLY A 76 -22.10 2.03 -11.21
CA GLY A 76 -22.33 1.09 -12.32
C GLY A 76 -21.05 0.77 -13.10
N LEU A 77 -19.88 0.85 -12.45
CA LEU A 77 -18.57 0.66 -13.09
C LEU A 77 -18.27 1.65 -14.22
N ASN A 78 -19.01 2.77 -14.27
CA ASN A 78 -18.76 3.86 -15.20
C ASN A 78 -17.88 4.91 -14.51
N ILE A 79 -16.77 5.29 -15.17
CA ILE A 79 -15.80 6.16 -14.55
C ILE A 79 -16.25 7.61 -14.44
N ASP A 80 -17.00 8.10 -15.43
CA ASP A 80 -17.50 9.47 -15.44
C ASP A 80 -18.56 9.63 -14.34
N VAL A 81 -19.49 8.68 -14.25
CA VAL A 81 -20.50 8.62 -13.17
C VAL A 81 -19.83 8.49 -11.80
N TYR A 82 -18.74 7.72 -11.71
CA TYR A 82 -17.98 7.61 -10.46
C TYR A 82 -17.42 8.96 -10.03
N MET A 83 -16.73 9.67 -10.93
CA MET A 83 -16.15 10.98 -10.63
C MET A 83 -17.23 11.99 -10.22
N ASP A 84 -18.37 11.99 -10.91
CA ASP A 84 -19.50 12.87 -10.59
C ASP A 84 -20.15 12.51 -9.24
N SER A 85 -20.10 11.23 -8.83
CA SER A 85 -20.63 10.77 -7.55
C SER A 85 -19.77 11.13 -6.34
N LEU A 86 -18.51 11.53 -6.55
CA LEU A 86 -17.59 11.87 -5.47
C LEU A 86 -17.91 13.27 -4.90
N GLY A 87 -18.61 13.27 -3.77
CA GLY A 87 -18.83 14.49 -2.99
C GLY A 87 -17.56 15.03 -2.32
N VAL A 88 -17.70 16.18 -1.65
CA VAL A 88 -16.61 16.85 -0.92
C VAL A 88 -15.93 15.91 0.07
N PHE A 89 -16.71 15.15 0.84
CA PHE A 89 -16.16 14.20 1.83
C PHE A 89 -15.23 13.17 1.21
N SER A 90 -15.66 12.49 0.14
CA SER A 90 -14.85 11.44 -0.53
C SER A 90 -13.56 12.02 -1.13
N ASN A 91 -13.63 13.22 -1.70
CA ASN A 91 -12.46 13.90 -2.23
C ASN A 91 -11.49 14.30 -1.10
N THR A 92 -11.99 14.88 -0.02
CA THR A 92 -11.16 15.27 1.13
C THR A 92 -10.50 14.05 1.77
N ILE A 93 -11.25 12.98 2.03
CA ILE A 93 -10.68 11.79 2.67
C ILE A 93 -9.68 11.09 1.75
N GLY A 94 -9.96 11.03 0.44
CA GLY A 94 -9.02 10.50 -0.54
C GLY A 94 -7.71 11.27 -0.58
N TYR A 95 -7.78 12.60 -0.57
CA TYR A 95 -6.61 13.46 -0.52
C TYR A 95 -5.76 13.21 0.73
N VAL A 96 -6.40 13.16 1.92
CA VAL A 96 -5.73 12.90 3.20
C VAL A 96 -5.10 11.50 3.23
N LEU A 97 -5.77 10.49 2.67
CA LEU A 97 -5.27 9.11 2.63
C LEU A 97 -4.03 8.97 1.74
N VAL A 98 -3.98 9.69 0.62
CA VAL A 98 -2.78 9.72 -0.23
C VAL A 98 -1.61 10.39 0.50
N LEU A 99 -1.85 11.48 1.23
CA LEU A 99 -0.83 12.08 2.09
C LEU A 99 -0.37 11.13 3.20
N ASN A 100 -1.30 10.40 3.83
CA ASN A 100 -0.97 9.37 4.82
C ASN A 100 -0.07 8.28 4.22
N PHE A 101 -0.36 7.84 3.00
CA PHE A 101 0.43 6.83 2.32
C PHE A 101 1.84 7.34 1.97
N ILE A 102 1.97 8.60 1.50
CA ILE A 102 3.28 9.24 1.32
C ILE A 102 4.07 9.26 2.64
N SER A 103 3.42 9.68 3.74
CA SER A 103 4.06 9.69 5.07
C SER A 103 4.53 8.31 5.51
N TYR A 104 3.72 7.27 5.28
CA TYR A 104 4.15 5.88 5.50
C TYR A 104 5.42 5.57 4.70
N LEU A 105 5.43 5.83 3.40
CA LEU A 105 6.56 5.47 2.54
C LEU A 105 7.85 6.18 2.96
N MET A 106 7.75 7.45 3.33
CA MET A 106 8.88 8.23 3.87
C MET A 106 9.36 7.65 5.21
N MET A 107 8.44 7.33 6.10
CA MET A 107 8.75 6.83 7.43
C MET A 107 9.33 5.41 7.41
N ASP A 108 8.84 4.54 6.53
CA ASP A 108 9.36 3.17 6.35
C ASP A 108 10.80 3.21 5.79
N CYS A 109 11.09 4.14 4.87
CA CYS A 109 12.46 4.40 4.42
C CYS A 109 13.37 4.85 5.57
N TYR A 110 12.94 5.82 6.37
CA TYR A 110 13.74 6.31 7.49
C TYR A 110 13.95 5.24 8.56
N MET A 111 12.88 4.55 8.97
CA MET A 111 12.96 3.51 9.99
C MET A 111 13.75 2.30 9.50
N GLY A 112 13.58 1.94 8.23
CA GLY A 112 14.31 0.85 7.61
C GLY A 112 15.80 1.12 7.49
N TYR A 113 16.22 2.34 7.18
CA TYR A 113 17.65 2.71 7.21
C TYR A 113 18.26 2.50 8.60
N ASN A 114 17.55 2.91 9.65
CA ASN A 114 18.06 2.87 11.02
C ASN A 114 17.93 1.50 11.70
N ASN A 115 16.89 0.72 11.40
CA ASN A 115 16.50 -0.44 12.21
C ASN A 115 16.49 -1.79 11.46
N TYR A 116 16.27 -1.79 10.14
CA TYR A 116 16.14 -3.02 9.36
C TYR A 116 16.61 -2.86 7.90
N PRO A 117 17.85 -2.37 7.65
CA PRO A 117 18.30 -1.99 6.30
C PRO A 117 18.35 -3.17 5.32
N ILE A 118 18.60 -4.38 5.83
CA ILE A 118 18.61 -5.62 5.03
C ILE A 118 17.25 -5.87 4.36
N TYR A 119 16.14 -5.52 5.01
CA TYR A 119 14.80 -5.72 4.47
C TYR A 119 14.39 -4.63 3.44
N MET A 120 15.05 -3.47 3.49
CA MET A 120 14.83 -2.37 2.53
C MET A 120 15.68 -2.45 1.26
N ASN A 121 16.79 -3.20 1.29
CA ASN A 121 17.67 -3.42 0.14
C ASN A 121 17.11 -4.47 -0.83
N THR A 122 15.84 -4.35 -1.19
CA THR A 122 15.15 -5.23 -2.14
C THR A 122 14.37 -4.40 -3.14
N LEU A 123 13.91 -5.02 -4.24
CA LEU A 123 13.04 -4.33 -5.20
C LEU A 123 11.77 -3.79 -4.54
N ALA A 124 11.24 -4.50 -3.53
CA ALA A 124 10.06 -4.11 -2.76
C ALA A 124 10.36 -3.12 -1.63
N GLY A 125 11.64 -2.81 -1.37
CA GLY A 125 12.09 -1.83 -0.37
C GLY A 125 12.28 -0.45 -0.99
N TYR A 126 13.46 0.17 -0.84
CA TYR A 126 13.68 1.58 -1.20
C TYR A 126 13.21 1.96 -2.60
N ILE A 127 13.51 1.14 -3.61
CA ILE A 127 13.14 1.42 -5.00
C ILE A 127 11.61 1.52 -5.15
N HIS A 128 10.88 0.53 -4.63
CA HIS A 128 9.42 0.54 -4.65
C HIS A 128 8.86 1.76 -3.90
N HIS A 129 9.37 2.04 -2.71
CA HIS A 129 8.89 3.15 -1.90
C HIS A 129 9.11 4.51 -2.58
N SER A 130 10.30 4.74 -3.14
CA SER A 130 10.59 5.97 -3.90
C SER A 130 9.69 6.14 -5.12
N VAL A 131 9.45 5.06 -5.89
CA VAL A 131 8.54 5.11 -7.04
C VAL A 131 7.12 5.44 -6.61
N TYR A 132 6.61 4.83 -5.55
CA TYR A 132 5.26 5.12 -5.06
C TYR A 132 5.14 6.52 -4.47
N ILE A 133 6.17 7.08 -3.83
CA ILE A 133 6.17 8.50 -3.41
C ILE A 133 5.94 9.40 -4.64
N VAL A 134 6.67 9.18 -5.73
CA VAL A 134 6.53 9.96 -6.96
C VAL A 134 5.14 9.81 -7.57
N ILE A 135 4.61 8.59 -7.63
CA ILE A 135 3.25 8.33 -8.16
C ILE A 135 2.20 9.08 -7.35
N ASN A 136 2.29 9.03 -6.01
CA ASN A 136 1.32 9.69 -5.14
C ASN A 136 1.39 11.22 -5.26
N ILE A 137 2.61 11.79 -5.32
CA ILE A 137 2.78 13.23 -5.56
C ILE A 137 2.20 13.63 -6.93
N CYS A 138 2.46 12.84 -7.99
CA CYS A 138 1.86 13.07 -9.30
C CYS A 138 0.33 12.99 -9.27
N ALA A 139 -0.24 12.01 -8.56
CA ALA A 139 -1.68 11.84 -8.43
C ALA A 139 -2.34 13.03 -7.72
N LEU A 140 -1.69 13.57 -6.68
CA LEU A 140 -2.15 14.80 -6.00
C LEU A 140 -2.03 16.02 -6.91
N TYR A 141 -0.88 16.19 -7.57
CA TYR A 141 -0.59 17.35 -8.42
C TYR A 141 -1.54 17.43 -9.63
N THR A 142 -1.86 16.28 -10.23
CA THR A 142 -2.76 16.19 -11.39
C THR A 142 -4.23 16.09 -11.01
N GLY A 143 -4.56 15.96 -9.71
CA GLY A 143 -5.93 15.72 -9.24
C GLY A 143 -6.47 14.32 -9.59
N LEU A 144 -5.63 13.42 -10.09
CA LEU A 144 -6.02 12.06 -10.50
C LEU A 144 -6.04 11.06 -9.34
N TYR A 145 -5.86 11.51 -8.10
CA TYR A 145 -5.88 10.65 -6.93
C TYR A 145 -7.16 9.80 -6.76
N PRO A 146 -8.37 10.24 -7.13
CA PRO A 146 -9.55 9.38 -7.00
C PRO A 146 -9.49 8.13 -7.88
N TYR A 147 -8.86 8.21 -9.06
CA TYR A 147 -8.62 7.05 -9.92
C TYR A 147 -7.60 6.11 -9.29
N TYR A 148 -6.51 6.68 -8.75
CA TYR A 148 -5.48 5.93 -8.02
C TYR A 148 -6.05 5.17 -6.83
N LEU A 149 -7.01 5.76 -6.10
CA LEU A 149 -7.59 5.13 -4.90
C LEU A 149 -8.43 3.88 -5.20
N ILE A 150 -8.96 3.73 -6.42
CA ILE A 150 -9.60 2.47 -6.85
C ILE A 150 -8.57 1.33 -6.91
N TYR A 151 -7.30 1.62 -7.25
CA TYR A 151 -6.23 0.62 -7.22
C TYR A 151 -5.82 0.21 -5.81
N MET A 152 -6.26 0.88 -4.73
CA MET A 152 -5.82 0.54 -3.38
C MET A 152 -6.39 -0.79 -2.86
N ILE A 153 -7.42 -1.33 -3.51
CA ILE A 153 -7.90 -2.70 -3.23
C ILE A 153 -6.84 -3.76 -3.54
N LEU A 154 -5.84 -3.40 -4.36
CA LEU A 154 -4.71 -4.27 -4.70
C LEU A 154 -3.72 -4.46 -3.55
N GLU A 155 -3.88 -3.73 -2.44
CA GLU A 155 -3.07 -3.91 -1.23
C GLU A 155 -3.55 -5.06 -0.32
N ILE A 156 -4.72 -5.66 -0.58
CA ILE A 156 -5.24 -6.78 0.22
C ILE A 156 -4.25 -7.97 0.29
N PRO A 157 -3.60 -8.43 -0.81
CA PRO A 157 -2.57 -9.46 -0.71
C PRO A 157 -1.39 -9.06 0.17
N SER A 158 -1.03 -7.77 0.22
CA SER A 158 0.06 -7.26 1.06
C SER A 158 -0.28 -7.40 2.54
N VAL A 159 -1.54 -7.20 2.94
CA VAL A 159 -1.98 -7.43 4.32
C VAL A 159 -1.70 -8.88 4.72
N LEU A 160 -2.09 -9.84 3.89
CA LEU A 160 -1.83 -11.27 4.12
C LEU A 160 -0.32 -11.57 4.20
N LEU A 161 0.46 -11.01 3.27
CA LEU A 161 1.90 -11.19 3.22
C LEU A 161 2.60 -10.62 4.45
N ASN A 162 2.23 -9.40 4.86
CA ASN A 162 2.85 -8.68 5.96
C ASN A 162 2.53 -9.37 7.30
N ILE A 163 1.28 -9.76 7.53
CA ILE A 163 0.88 -10.50 8.73
C ILE A 163 1.57 -11.87 8.78
N GLY A 164 1.57 -12.62 7.68
CA GLY A 164 2.26 -13.93 7.62
C GLY A 164 3.78 -13.84 7.70
N SER A 165 4.37 -12.69 7.33
CA SER A 165 5.81 -12.45 7.46
C SER A 165 6.19 -12.02 8.87
N TYR A 166 5.30 -11.29 9.56
CA TYR A 166 5.42 -10.92 10.95
C TYR A 166 5.31 -12.15 11.86
N ASP A 167 4.32 -13.02 11.65
CA ASP A 167 4.15 -14.25 12.40
C ASP A 167 3.75 -15.42 11.48
N ALA A 168 4.60 -16.45 11.47
CA ALA A 168 4.44 -17.64 10.63
C ALA A 168 3.13 -18.38 10.90
N LYS A 169 2.53 -18.25 12.09
CA LYS A 169 1.22 -18.84 12.42
C LYS A 169 0.11 -18.39 11.46
N TRP A 170 0.20 -17.16 10.97
CA TRP A 170 -0.80 -16.55 10.08
C TRP A 170 -0.45 -16.68 8.61
N ARG A 171 0.67 -17.32 8.28
CA ARG A 171 1.12 -17.48 6.90
C ARG A 171 0.25 -18.52 6.18
N ASN A 172 -0.39 -18.11 5.10
CA ASN A 172 -1.12 -19.00 4.20
C ASN A 172 -0.79 -18.67 2.74
N ASP A 173 0.17 -19.40 2.16
CA ASP A 173 0.64 -19.16 0.80
C ASP A 173 -0.47 -19.41 -0.26
N ARG A 174 -1.37 -20.39 -0.05
CA ARG A 174 -2.48 -20.68 -0.97
C ARG A 174 -3.47 -19.53 -1.04
N LEU A 175 -3.90 -19.01 0.12
CA LEU A 175 -4.80 -17.86 0.20
C LEU A 175 -4.14 -16.61 -0.40
N PHE A 176 -2.88 -16.35 -0.03
CA PHE A 176 -2.12 -15.24 -0.60
C PHE A 176 -2.07 -15.30 -2.12
N GLY A 177 -1.76 -16.46 -2.72
CA GLY A 177 -1.68 -16.62 -4.17
C GLY A 177 -3.00 -16.36 -4.89
N ILE A 178 -4.11 -16.88 -4.38
CA ILE A 178 -5.45 -16.68 -4.96
C ILE A 178 -5.83 -15.19 -4.90
N VAL A 179 -5.65 -14.57 -3.74
CA VAL A 179 -5.98 -13.15 -3.53
C VAL A 179 -5.07 -12.25 -4.37
N PHE A 180 -3.77 -12.56 -4.46
CA PHE A 180 -2.82 -11.86 -5.34
C PHE A 180 -3.24 -11.95 -6.81
N PHE A 181 -3.55 -13.14 -7.30
CA PHE A 181 -3.94 -13.33 -8.70
C PHE A 181 -5.22 -12.55 -9.05
N THR A 182 -6.27 -12.72 -8.23
CA THR A 182 -7.57 -12.07 -8.48
C THR A 182 -7.48 -10.55 -8.41
N THR A 183 -6.77 -10.01 -7.42
CA THR A 183 -6.62 -8.55 -7.28
C THR A 183 -5.50 -8.00 -8.18
N ARG A 184 -4.23 -8.30 -7.89
CA ARG A 184 -3.06 -7.67 -8.51
C ARG A 184 -2.83 -8.02 -9.97
N ILE A 185 -3.46 -9.07 -10.49
CA ILE A 185 -3.39 -9.43 -11.91
C ILE A 185 -4.73 -9.15 -12.61
N VAL A 186 -5.77 -9.92 -12.30
CA VAL A 186 -7.05 -9.84 -13.02
C VAL A 186 -7.70 -8.48 -12.85
N TYR A 187 -7.91 -8.04 -11.60
CA TYR A 187 -8.56 -6.76 -11.35
C TYR A 187 -7.70 -5.56 -11.78
N HIS A 188 -6.37 -5.64 -11.60
CA HIS A 188 -5.47 -4.61 -12.12
C HIS A 188 -5.56 -4.46 -13.64
N ILE A 189 -5.61 -5.55 -14.41
CA ILE A 189 -5.82 -5.51 -15.87
C ILE A 189 -7.15 -4.84 -16.20
N TYR A 190 -8.22 -5.24 -15.52
CA TYR A 190 -9.54 -4.65 -15.70
C TYR A 190 -9.53 -3.12 -15.45
N LEU A 191 -8.98 -2.66 -14.33
CA LEU A 191 -8.88 -1.22 -14.05
C LEU A 191 -8.02 -0.47 -15.08
N THR A 192 -6.95 -1.10 -15.55
CA THR A 192 -6.09 -0.50 -16.59
C THR A 192 -6.85 -0.33 -17.91
N TYR A 193 -7.69 -1.30 -18.25
CA TYR A 193 -8.57 -1.24 -19.42
C TYR A 193 -9.64 -0.15 -19.28
N VAL A 194 -10.33 -0.09 -18.14
CA VAL A 194 -11.35 0.94 -17.87
C VAL A 194 -10.76 2.36 -17.92
N LEU A 195 -9.54 2.53 -17.42
CA LEU A 195 -8.85 3.81 -17.31
C LEU A 195 -7.88 4.08 -18.47
N TRP A 196 -7.99 3.32 -19.57
CA TRP A 196 -7.02 3.33 -20.66
C TRP A 196 -6.80 4.71 -21.30
N ASN A 197 -7.86 5.51 -21.35
CA ASN A 197 -7.84 6.85 -21.95
C ASN A 197 -7.12 7.88 -21.07
N ILE A 198 -6.91 7.59 -19.78
CA ILE A 198 -6.16 8.47 -18.87
C ILE A 198 -4.68 8.13 -18.98
N VAL A 199 -3.99 8.81 -19.91
CA VAL A 199 -2.60 8.52 -20.31
C VAL A 199 -1.64 8.37 -19.12
N ILE A 200 -1.73 9.26 -18.14
CA ILE A 200 -0.86 9.24 -16.94
C ILE A 200 -1.08 7.95 -16.13
N ILE A 201 -2.33 7.58 -15.87
CA ILE A 201 -2.67 6.36 -15.13
C ILE A 201 -2.19 5.13 -15.90
N ARG A 202 -2.47 5.06 -17.21
CA ARG A 202 -2.02 3.95 -18.06
C ARG A 202 -0.49 3.77 -18.01
N ASN A 203 0.25 4.86 -18.12
CA ASN A 203 1.72 4.81 -18.16
C ASN A 203 2.34 4.33 -16.84
N PHE A 204 1.68 4.56 -15.69
CA PHE A 204 2.10 4.00 -14.41
C PHE A 204 1.58 2.57 -14.18
N ALA A 205 0.33 2.29 -14.57
CA ALA A 205 -0.31 1.00 -14.36
C ALA A 205 0.40 -0.13 -15.10
N LEU A 206 0.82 0.07 -16.36
CA LEU A 206 1.45 -1.00 -17.15
C LEU A 206 2.78 -1.51 -16.54
N PRO A 207 3.75 -0.65 -16.18
CA PRO A 207 4.95 -1.11 -15.48
C PRO A 207 4.65 -1.79 -14.14
N ILE A 208 3.68 -1.29 -13.38
CA ILE A 208 3.28 -1.87 -12.09
C ILE A 208 2.72 -3.29 -12.31
N LEU A 209 1.88 -3.48 -13.32
CA LEU A 209 1.38 -4.80 -13.69
C LEU A 209 2.51 -5.77 -14.04
N CYS A 210 3.51 -5.32 -14.80
CA CYS A 210 4.69 -6.15 -15.13
C CYS A 210 5.43 -6.62 -13.86
N VAL A 211 5.59 -5.74 -12.87
CA VAL A 211 6.19 -6.09 -11.57
C VAL A 211 5.31 -7.10 -10.82
N HIS A 212 3.99 -6.93 -10.82
CA HIS A 212 3.07 -7.90 -10.20
C HIS A 212 3.11 -9.26 -10.88
N ILE A 213 3.15 -9.32 -12.21
CA ILE A 213 3.30 -10.57 -12.96
C ILE A 213 4.63 -11.25 -12.61
N TYR A 214 5.72 -10.49 -12.52
CA TYR A 214 7.02 -11.00 -12.11
C TYR A 214 6.98 -11.59 -10.70
N TRP A 215 6.39 -10.91 -9.73
CA TRP A 215 6.25 -11.41 -8.36
C TRP A 215 5.33 -12.62 -8.27
N PHE A 216 4.23 -12.63 -9.02
CA PHE A 216 3.32 -13.77 -9.07
C PHE A 216 4.00 -15.00 -9.67
N LYS A 217 4.78 -14.82 -10.74
CA LYS A 217 5.60 -15.90 -11.33
C LYS A 217 6.55 -16.50 -10.28
N ASN A 218 7.26 -15.65 -9.53
CA ASN A 218 8.18 -16.11 -8.49
C ASN A 218 7.47 -16.85 -7.34
N TRP A 219 6.28 -16.40 -6.96
CA TRP A 219 5.46 -17.11 -5.98
C TRP A 219 4.99 -18.46 -6.54
N PHE A 220 4.50 -18.49 -7.78
CA PHE A 220 3.95 -19.68 -8.42
C PHE A 220 5.01 -20.78 -8.59
N THR A 221 6.23 -20.42 -9.02
CA THR A 221 7.33 -21.40 -9.15
C THR A 221 7.74 -21.99 -7.81
N LYS A 222 7.71 -21.20 -6.73
CA LYS A 222 8.15 -21.65 -5.41
C LYS A 222 7.08 -22.41 -4.63
N TYR A 223 5.81 -22.00 -4.71
CA TYR A 223 4.73 -22.53 -3.89
C TYR A 223 3.56 -23.07 -4.72
N GLY A 224 3.24 -22.45 -5.85
CA GLY A 224 2.11 -22.87 -6.69
C GLY A 224 2.22 -24.30 -7.22
N ILE A 225 3.42 -24.70 -7.68
CA ILE A 225 3.66 -26.05 -8.22
C ILE A 225 3.46 -27.13 -7.15
N SER A 226 3.90 -26.91 -5.91
CA SER A 226 3.73 -27.89 -4.84
C SER A 226 2.26 -27.98 -4.38
N ILE A 227 1.55 -26.86 -4.36
CA ILE A 227 0.12 -26.83 -4.03
C ILE A 227 -0.69 -27.61 -5.06
N LEU A 228 -0.37 -27.48 -6.36
CA LEU A 228 -1.08 -28.21 -7.43
C LEU A 228 -0.78 -29.71 -7.45
N LYS A 229 0.40 -30.14 -7.00
CA LYS A 229 0.78 -31.56 -6.94
C LYS A 229 0.21 -32.30 -5.72
N ASN A 230 -0.20 -31.56 -4.69
CA ASN A 230 -0.70 -32.11 -3.42
C ASN A 230 -2.23 -32.08 -3.30
N ASN A 231 -2.96 -31.77 -4.38
CA ASN A 231 -4.40 -32.00 -4.51
C ASN A 231 -4.63 -33.03 -5.63
#